data_AF-A0A0Q9PSZ5-F1
#
_entry.id   AF-A0A0Q9PSZ5-F1
#
_cell.length_a   1.000
_cell.length_b   1.000
_cell.length_c   1.000
_cell.angle_alpha   90.00
_cell.angle_beta   90.00
_cell.angle_gamma   90.00
#
_symmetry.space_group_name_H-M   'P 1'
#
loop_
_entity.id
_entity.type
_entity.pdbx_description
1 polymer ?
#
loop_
_entity_poly.entity_id
_entity_poly.type
_entity_poly.pdbx_seq_one_letter_code
_entity_poly.pdbx_strand_id
1 'polypeptide(L)'
;MERALADISAADTLLDVYVDVNDPRDAHGHAEIAKFHGCAVRTLKNSERYRDKIIATAAQITKLHGDPSYAHMRDHLRDRTTRKRSLVLGLSVQDSDLLTVFQAAANRSPWPWEATHPAYLFAEPAVLSSQRDVLEVAYGEDFGRERQAILRQSALGAYAGPVAAAILIEVLASKLAAALHRHQDLPVDVLPNLEKGIRRLVLRIILAFGRNEESLAAFLLEGYSDFLKTYLGPTNVGAARYVPFARGTKSDLSTDIGILAMGIDRLAVAVGMIGLGEKTGRWRVSLHSEDKGSRIFVSPKHAANGATLIVVRGASEAIAAMASDDWISGSDDMVLLQMEVGFGASVRSPGGRIGRGRRVQTRREVAWSEISDSVPDMEDLMVRFETGAGL
;
A
#
# COMPACT_ATOMS: atom_id res chain seq x y z
N MET A 1 6.86 7.96 -14.05
CA MET A 1 6.90 6.70 -13.27
C MET A 1 8.33 6.32 -12.88
N GLU A 2 9.23 5.94 -13.79
CA GLU A 2 10.62 5.56 -13.43
C GLU A 2 11.33 6.58 -12.52
N ARG A 3 11.34 7.87 -12.90
CA ARG A 3 11.94 8.93 -12.08
C ARG A 3 11.33 9.02 -10.68
N ALA A 4 10.00 9.00 -10.60
CA ALA A 4 9.29 9.05 -9.32
C ALA A 4 9.63 7.84 -8.44
N LEU A 5 9.85 6.66 -9.03
CA LEU A 5 10.28 5.49 -8.28
C LEU A 5 11.72 5.62 -7.76
N ALA A 6 12.65 6.11 -8.60
CA ALA A 6 14.02 6.39 -8.19
C ALA A 6 14.08 7.45 -7.08
N ASP A 7 13.20 8.44 -7.12
CA ASP A 7 13.13 9.51 -6.11
C ASP A 7 12.63 9.00 -4.75
N ILE A 8 11.91 7.86 -4.69
CA ILE A 8 11.31 7.36 -3.44
C ILE A 8 11.89 6.04 -2.94
N SER A 9 12.49 5.24 -3.82
CA SER A 9 13.08 3.94 -3.51
C SER A 9 14.58 4.05 -3.26
N ALA A 10 15.12 3.26 -2.33
CA ALA A 10 16.57 3.07 -2.21
C ALA A 10 17.13 1.98 -3.14
N ALA A 11 16.26 1.20 -3.80
CA ALA A 11 16.64 0.12 -4.69
C ALA A 11 16.21 0.44 -6.13
N ASP A 12 17.17 0.37 -7.05
CA ASP A 12 16.97 0.52 -8.49
C ASP A 12 16.19 -0.65 -9.13
N THR A 13 16.02 -1.76 -8.40
CA THR A 13 15.49 -3.03 -8.92
C THR A 13 14.02 -3.30 -8.55
N LEU A 14 13.24 -2.28 -8.15
CA LEU A 14 11.82 -2.53 -7.84
C LEU A 14 10.97 -2.73 -9.11
N LEU A 15 11.44 -2.22 -10.24
CA LEU A 15 10.66 -2.13 -11.47
C LEU A 15 11.49 -2.50 -12.69
N ASP A 16 11.00 -3.47 -13.45
CA ASP A 16 11.50 -3.76 -14.79
C ASP A 16 10.85 -2.82 -15.80
N VAL A 17 11.65 -2.31 -16.73
CA VAL A 17 11.16 -1.42 -17.79
C VAL A 17 11.32 -2.14 -19.11
N TYR A 18 10.18 -2.44 -19.75
CA TYR A 18 10.10 -3.19 -21.00
C TYR A 18 9.87 -2.22 -22.17
N VAL A 19 10.87 -2.12 -23.03
CA VAL A 19 10.89 -1.29 -24.25
C VAL A 19 11.40 -2.06 -25.46
N ASP A 20 12.33 -2.99 -25.23
CA ASP A 20 12.93 -3.87 -26.24
C ASP A 20 12.75 -5.35 -25.87
N VAL A 21 12.73 -6.22 -26.89
CA VAL A 21 12.57 -7.68 -26.73
C VAL A 21 13.62 -8.32 -25.81
N ASN A 22 14.80 -7.73 -25.67
CA ASN A 22 15.86 -8.25 -24.81
C ASN A 22 15.79 -7.73 -23.37
N ASP A 23 14.97 -6.71 -23.09
CA ASP A 23 14.85 -6.14 -21.74
C ASP A 23 14.43 -7.17 -20.66
N PRO A 24 13.54 -8.16 -20.94
CA PRO A 24 13.16 -9.17 -19.94
C PRO A 24 14.29 -10.11 -19.53
N ARG A 25 15.41 -10.18 -20.28
CA ARG A 25 16.53 -11.08 -19.94
C ARG A 25 17.28 -10.65 -18.69
N ASP A 26 17.26 -9.35 -18.42
CA ASP A 26 17.92 -8.72 -17.28
C ASP A 26 16.89 -8.29 -16.21
N ALA A 27 15.66 -8.82 -16.29
CA ALA A 27 14.54 -8.43 -15.44
C ALA A 27 14.64 -9.09 -14.06
N HIS A 28 14.59 -8.26 -13.02
CA HIS A 28 14.70 -8.66 -11.61
C HIS A 28 13.69 -7.94 -10.71
N GLY A 29 12.79 -7.17 -11.31
CA GLY A 29 11.80 -6.33 -10.66
C GLY A 29 10.62 -7.10 -10.09
N HIS A 30 9.94 -6.47 -9.13
CA HIS A 30 8.69 -6.97 -8.56
C HIS A 30 7.45 -6.46 -9.31
N ALA A 31 7.65 -5.49 -10.20
CA ALA A 31 6.64 -4.93 -11.07
C ALA A 31 7.29 -4.59 -12.43
N GLU A 32 6.47 -4.44 -13.46
CA GLU A 32 6.92 -4.12 -14.82
C GLU A 32 6.18 -2.90 -15.36
N ILE A 33 6.92 -2.01 -16.03
CA ILE A 33 6.35 -0.95 -16.88
C ILE A 33 6.73 -1.26 -18.32
N ALA A 34 5.73 -1.66 -19.10
CA ALA A 34 5.84 -1.75 -20.55
C ALA A 34 5.57 -0.38 -21.18
N LYS A 35 6.52 0.12 -22.00
CA LYS A 35 6.43 1.42 -22.65
C LYS A 35 6.30 1.30 -24.16
N PHE A 36 5.05 1.32 -24.62
CA PHE A 36 4.70 1.11 -26.02
C PHE A 36 5.22 2.18 -26.98
N HIS A 37 5.34 3.43 -26.54
CA HIS A 37 5.84 4.52 -27.39
C HIS A 37 7.35 4.76 -27.23
N GLY A 38 8.06 3.77 -26.67
CA GLY A 38 9.47 3.86 -26.38
C GLY A 38 9.78 4.58 -25.06
N CYS A 39 11.06 4.82 -24.78
CA CYS A 39 11.51 5.44 -23.54
C CYS A 39 12.59 6.49 -23.78
N ALA A 40 12.20 7.77 -23.75
CA ALA A 40 13.13 8.89 -23.95
C ALA A 40 14.36 8.83 -23.01
N VAL A 41 14.17 8.46 -21.75
CA VAL A 41 15.27 8.34 -20.77
C VAL A 41 16.27 7.25 -21.18
N ARG A 42 15.79 6.08 -21.61
CA ARG A 42 16.67 4.99 -22.08
C ARG A 42 17.32 5.34 -23.42
N THR A 43 16.61 6.02 -24.32
CA THR A 43 17.19 6.53 -25.59
C THR A 43 18.29 7.56 -25.36
N LEU A 44 18.18 8.40 -24.33
CA LEU A 44 19.25 9.33 -23.96
C LEU A 44 20.47 8.60 -23.40
N LYS A 45 20.27 7.54 -22.61
CA LYS A 45 21.37 6.74 -22.02
C LYS A 45 22.04 5.78 -23.02
N ASN A 46 21.26 5.18 -23.92
CA ASN A 46 21.73 4.25 -24.95
C ASN A 46 20.91 4.46 -26.24
N SER A 47 21.37 5.40 -27.06
CA SER A 47 20.65 5.77 -28.29
C SER A 47 20.67 4.65 -29.32
N GLU A 48 21.78 3.93 -29.44
CA GLU A 48 21.92 2.82 -30.40
C GLU A 48 20.85 1.74 -30.21
N ARG A 49 20.55 1.39 -28.95
CA ARG A 49 19.56 0.36 -28.63
C ARG A 49 18.10 0.83 -28.67
N TYR A 50 17.81 2.08 -28.29
CA TYR A 50 16.44 2.51 -28.00
C TYR A 50 15.90 3.62 -28.91
N ARG A 51 16.72 4.20 -29.80
CA ARG A 51 16.28 5.32 -30.66
C ARG A 51 15.23 4.89 -31.68
N ASP A 52 15.41 3.71 -32.26
CA ASP A 52 14.50 3.14 -33.27
C ASP A 52 13.16 2.67 -32.67
N LYS A 53 13.05 2.60 -31.33
CA LYS A 53 11.85 2.20 -30.58
C LYS A 53 10.91 3.35 -30.23
N ILE A 54 11.30 4.60 -30.50
CA ILE A 54 10.44 5.77 -30.21
C ILE A 54 9.31 5.86 -31.23
N ILE A 55 8.08 5.90 -30.74
CA ILE A 55 6.87 6.11 -31.56
C ILE A 55 6.28 7.45 -31.16
N ALA A 56 6.46 8.46 -32.01
CA ALA A 56 6.04 9.84 -31.74
C ALA A 56 5.29 10.50 -32.89
N THR A 57 5.18 9.84 -34.04
CA THR A 57 4.57 10.37 -35.26
C THR A 57 3.53 9.40 -35.83
N ALA A 58 2.57 9.92 -36.59
CA ALA A 58 1.56 9.10 -37.26
C ALA A 58 2.17 8.02 -38.18
N ALA A 59 3.29 8.31 -38.85
CA ALA A 59 3.99 7.33 -39.67
C ALA A 59 4.59 6.17 -38.85
N GLN A 60 5.14 6.48 -37.67
CA GLN A 60 5.65 5.46 -36.75
C GLN A 60 4.53 4.64 -36.11
N ILE A 61 3.39 5.27 -35.85
CA ILE A 61 2.15 4.61 -35.43
C ILE A 61 1.69 3.59 -36.48
N THR A 62 1.63 3.97 -37.76
CA THR A 62 1.31 3.00 -38.82
C THR A 62 2.32 1.85 -38.87
N LYS A 63 3.61 2.16 -38.67
CA LYS A 63 4.68 1.17 -38.61
C LYS A 63 4.52 0.21 -37.41
N LEU A 64 3.99 0.66 -36.27
CA LEU A 64 3.70 -0.16 -35.10
C LEU A 64 2.80 -1.35 -35.46
N HIS A 65 1.86 -1.20 -36.39
CA HIS A 65 0.94 -2.29 -36.78
C HIS A 65 1.54 -3.25 -37.81
N GLY A 66 2.33 -2.73 -38.76
CA GLY A 66 2.81 -3.51 -39.90
C GLY A 66 4.22 -4.10 -39.74
N ASP A 67 5.06 -3.52 -38.89
CA ASP A 67 6.48 -3.91 -38.82
C ASP A 67 6.69 -5.08 -37.83
N PRO A 68 7.36 -6.18 -38.25
CA PRO A 68 7.69 -7.31 -37.40
C PRO A 68 8.56 -6.96 -36.18
N SER A 69 9.37 -5.90 -36.24
CA SER A 69 10.22 -5.48 -35.13
C SER A 69 9.42 -5.06 -33.88
N TYR A 70 8.17 -4.62 -34.05
CA TYR A 70 7.26 -4.28 -32.94
C TYR A 70 6.34 -5.44 -32.51
N ALA A 71 6.47 -6.63 -33.14
CA ALA A 71 5.62 -7.77 -32.82
C ALA A 71 5.71 -8.17 -31.35
N HIS A 72 6.92 -8.17 -30.77
CA HIS A 72 7.15 -8.49 -29.35
C HIS A 72 6.28 -7.64 -28.42
N MET A 73 6.18 -6.34 -28.70
CA MET A 73 5.41 -5.39 -27.89
C MET A 73 3.91 -5.63 -28.04
N ARG A 74 3.43 -5.77 -29.30
CA ARG A 74 2.01 -6.09 -29.57
C ARG A 74 1.60 -7.41 -28.92
N ASP A 75 2.46 -8.43 -29.02
CA ASP A 75 2.24 -9.74 -28.42
C ASP A 75 2.22 -9.66 -26.89
N HIS A 76 3.12 -8.88 -26.29
CA HIS A 76 3.14 -8.65 -24.84
C HIS A 76 1.84 -8.00 -24.36
N LEU A 77 1.37 -6.93 -25.03
CA LEU A 77 0.10 -6.29 -24.66
C LEU A 77 -1.09 -7.22 -24.84
N ARG A 78 -1.18 -7.90 -25.98
CA ARG A 78 -2.24 -8.86 -26.29
C ARG A 78 -2.31 -9.94 -25.20
N ASP A 79 -1.16 -10.50 -24.84
CA ASP A 79 -1.07 -11.53 -23.83
C ASP A 79 -1.48 -11.03 -22.44
N ARG A 80 -1.09 -9.81 -22.06
CA ARG A 80 -1.54 -9.16 -20.82
C ARG A 80 -3.05 -8.94 -20.82
N THR A 81 -3.63 -8.41 -21.88
CA THR A 81 -5.06 -8.06 -21.96
C THR A 81 -5.98 -9.27 -22.08
N THR A 82 -5.48 -10.38 -22.62
CA THR A 82 -6.19 -11.67 -22.62
C THR A 82 -6.18 -12.34 -21.24
N ARG A 83 -5.11 -12.18 -20.45
CA ARG A 83 -4.94 -12.92 -19.17
C ARG A 83 -5.29 -12.11 -17.93
N LYS A 84 -5.38 -10.79 -18.02
CA LYS A 84 -5.55 -9.90 -16.88
C LYS A 84 -6.67 -8.90 -17.12
N ARG A 85 -7.52 -8.76 -16.10
CA ARG A 85 -8.45 -7.64 -15.97
C ARG A 85 -7.65 -6.34 -15.81
N SER A 86 -8.14 -5.25 -16.40
CA SER A 86 -7.40 -4.02 -16.56
C SER A 86 -8.14 -2.84 -15.96
N LEU A 87 -7.43 -2.06 -15.15
CA LEU A 87 -7.82 -0.70 -14.81
C LEU A 87 -7.09 0.25 -15.75
N VAL A 88 -7.87 1.12 -16.39
CA VAL A 88 -7.39 2.06 -17.37
C VAL A 88 -7.47 3.48 -16.81
N LEU A 89 -6.33 4.16 -16.78
CA LEU A 89 -6.17 5.52 -16.30
C LEU A 89 -5.76 6.42 -17.47
N GLY A 90 -6.61 7.39 -17.83
CA GLY A 90 -6.27 8.40 -18.84
C GLY A 90 -6.20 7.91 -20.29
N LEU A 91 -7.11 7.04 -20.72
CA LEU A 91 -7.22 6.62 -22.13
C LEU A 91 -7.94 7.68 -22.97
N SER A 92 -7.33 8.08 -24.08
CA SER A 92 -7.80 9.15 -24.96
C SER A 92 -8.23 8.63 -26.33
N VAL A 93 -8.78 9.53 -27.16
CA VAL A 93 -9.19 9.22 -28.55
C VAL A 93 -7.96 8.99 -29.46
N GLN A 94 -6.77 9.41 -29.05
CA GLN A 94 -5.53 9.25 -29.83
C GLN A 94 -4.93 7.83 -29.74
N ASP A 95 -5.54 6.95 -28.96
CA ASP A 95 -5.07 5.58 -28.69
C ASP A 95 -5.68 4.54 -29.65
N SER A 96 -6.01 4.92 -30.89
CA SER A 96 -6.54 3.99 -31.91
C SER A 96 -5.66 2.77 -32.11
N ASP A 97 -4.36 2.90 -31.86
CA ASP A 97 -3.40 1.81 -31.97
C ASP A 97 -3.58 0.74 -30.90
N LEU A 98 -3.95 1.15 -29.69
CA LEU A 98 -4.26 0.21 -28.61
C LEU A 98 -5.54 -0.56 -28.92
N LEU A 99 -6.52 0.08 -29.58
CA LEU A 99 -7.76 -0.58 -29.97
C LEU A 99 -7.51 -1.75 -30.92
N THR A 100 -6.62 -1.61 -31.91
CA THR A 100 -6.25 -2.73 -32.80
C THR A 100 -5.62 -3.90 -32.04
N VAL A 101 -4.81 -3.63 -31.02
CA VAL A 101 -4.23 -4.69 -30.19
C VAL A 101 -5.28 -5.35 -29.31
N PHE A 102 -6.21 -4.58 -28.73
CA PHE A 102 -7.34 -5.13 -27.98
C PHE A 102 -8.28 -5.95 -28.87
N GLN A 103 -8.50 -5.53 -30.12
CA GLN A 103 -9.24 -6.29 -31.13
C GLN A 103 -8.58 -7.63 -31.42
N ALA A 104 -7.28 -7.64 -31.64
CA ALA A 104 -6.54 -8.88 -31.84
C ALA A 104 -6.61 -9.82 -30.62
N ALA A 105 -6.61 -9.26 -29.40
CA ALA A 105 -6.77 -10.02 -28.16
C ALA A 105 -8.18 -10.63 -28.04
N ALA A 106 -9.22 -9.82 -28.26
CA ALA A 106 -10.61 -10.23 -28.14
C ALA A 106 -11.03 -11.22 -29.22
N ASN A 107 -10.54 -11.08 -30.46
CA ASN A 107 -10.79 -12.06 -31.53
C ASN A 107 -10.27 -13.46 -31.18
N ARG A 108 -9.24 -13.55 -30.34
CA ARG A 108 -8.70 -14.82 -29.85
C ARG A 108 -9.46 -15.34 -28.64
N SER A 109 -9.83 -14.44 -27.73
CA SER A 109 -10.49 -14.77 -26.47
C SER A 109 -11.26 -13.55 -25.96
N PRO A 110 -12.54 -13.38 -26.32
CA PRO A 110 -13.35 -12.31 -25.77
C PRO A 110 -13.58 -12.56 -24.28
N TRP A 111 -13.70 -11.50 -23.50
CA TRP A 111 -14.04 -11.60 -22.10
C TRP A 111 -15.54 -11.85 -21.96
N PRO A 112 -15.98 -12.82 -21.13
CA PRO A 112 -17.38 -12.91 -20.76
C PRO A 112 -17.76 -11.68 -19.91
N TRP A 113 -19.00 -11.22 -20.05
CA TRP A 113 -19.52 -10.20 -19.17
C TRP A 113 -19.80 -10.75 -17.77
N GLU A 114 -19.17 -10.14 -16.77
CA GLU A 114 -19.35 -10.46 -15.36
C GLU A 114 -19.57 -9.16 -14.59
N ALA A 115 -20.82 -8.89 -14.19
CA ALA A 115 -21.21 -7.64 -13.54
C ALA A 115 -20.41 -7.34 -12.25
N THR A 116 -20.06 -8.37 -11.49
CA THR A 116 -19.30 -8.23 -10.23
C THR A 116 -17.80 -8.07 -10.45
N HIS A 117 -17.30 -8.50 -11.61
CA HIS A 117 -15.90 -8.43 -11.98
C HIS A 117 -15.80 -8.05 -13.46
N PRO A 118 -15.90 -6.77 -13.81
CA PRO A 118 -15.65 -6.33 -15.18
C PRO A 118 -14.22 -6.63 -15.62
N ALA A 119 -14.00 -6.93 -16.91
CA ALA A 119 -12.68 -7.12 -17.47
C ALA A 119 -11.91 -5.80 -17.61
N TYR A 120 -12.64 -4.72 -17.90
CA TYR A 120 -12.10 -3.37 -18.05
C TYR A 120 -12.85 -2.40 -17.14
N LEU A 121 -12.09 -1.61 -16.38
CA LEU A 121 -12.58 -0.50 -15.58
C LEU A 121 -11.86 0.77 -16.02
N PHE A 122 -12.59 1.87 -16.14
CA PHE A 122 -12.05 3.18 -16.49
C PHE A 122 -12.19 4.13 -15.30
N ALA A 123 -11.11 4.82 -14.95
CA ALA A 123 -11.12 5.89 -13.97
C ALA A 123 -11.67 7.19 -14.59
N GLU A 124 -12.95 7.15 -14.94
CA GLU A 124 -13.72 8.27 -15.48
C GLU A 124 -15.10 8.35 -14.82
N PRO A 125 -15.74 9.54 -14.77
CA PRO A 125 -17.12 9.68 -14.33
C PRO A 125 -18.11 8.84 -15.13
N ALA A 126 -17.84 8.66 -16.42
CA ALA A 126 -18.62 7.83 -17.35
C ALA A 126 -17.72 7.34 -18.49
N VAL A 127 -18.10 6.21 -19.10
CA VAL A 127 -17.38 5.66 -20.26
C VAL A 127 -17.43 6.64 -21.44
N LEU A 128 -16.25 7.03 -21.92
CA LEU A 128 -16.06 7.89 -23.09
C LEU A 128 -16.26 7.11 -24.41
N SER A 129 -16.40 7.82 -25.52
CA SER A 129 -16.60 7.18 -26.84
C SER A 129 -15.46 6.23 -27.22
N SER A 130 -14.20 6.63 -27.06
CA SER A 130 -13.05 5.74 -27.35
C SER A 130 -12.99 4.51 -26.44
N GLN A 131 -13.45 4.65 -25.19
CA GLN A 131 -13.50 3.57 -24.21
C GLN A 131 -14.65 2.60 -24.50
N ARG A 132 -15.75 3.09 -25.07
CA ARG A 132 -16.85 2.27 -25.56
C ARG A 132 -16.36 1.28 -26.61
N ASP A 133 -15.55 1.74 -27.55
CA ASP A 133 -15.01 0.89 -28.61
C ASP A 133 -14.16 -0.24 -28.02
N VAL A 134 -13.38 0.04 -26.97
CA VAL A 134 -12.63 -0.99 -26.22
C VAL A 134 -13.57 -2.03 -25.60
N LEU A 135 -14.68 -1.59 -24.97
CA LEU A 135 -15.64 -2.49 -24.33
C LEU A 135 -16.42 -3.34 -25.34
N GLU A 136 -16.80 -2.74 -26.46
CA GLU A 136 -17.50 -3.43 -27.55
C GLU A 136 -16.63 -4.55 -28.12
N VAL A 137 -15.36 -4.25 -28.35
CA VAL A 137 -14.37 -5.23 -28.78
C VAL A 137 -14.15 -6.30 -27.69
N ALA A 138 -13.94 -5.90 -26.44
CA ALA A 138 -13.57 -6.81 -25.37
C ALA A 138 -14.65 -7.84 -25.03
N TYR A 139 -15.92 -7.41 -24.99
CA TYR A 139 -17.04 -8.27 -24.60
C TYR A 139 -17.80 -8.87 -25.79
N GLY A 140 -17.54 -8.42 -27.02
CA GLY A 140 -18.16 -8.96 -28.23
C GLY A 140 -19.70 -8.97 -28.13
N GLU A 141 -20.32 -10.13 -28.29
CA GLU A 141 -21.78 -10.26 -28.26
C GLU A 141 -22.41 -9.83 -26.92
N ASP A 142 -21.71 -10.02 -25.80
CA ASP A 142 -22.21 -9.60 -24.49
C ASP A 142 -22.35 -8.08 -24.43
N PHE A 143 -21.54 -7.33 -25.18
CA PHE A 143 -21.71 -5.90 -25.30
C PHE A 143 -23.06 -5.52 -25.89
N GLY A 144 -23.51 -6.23 -26.94
CA GLY A 144 -24.82 -6.00 -27.55
C GLY A 144 -25.96 -6.32 -26.58
N ARG A 145 -25.86 -7.44 -25.86
CA ARG A 145 -26.88 -7.91 -24.91
C ARG A 145 -26.98 -7.03 -23.66
N GLU A 146 -25.84 -6.66 -23.08
CA GLU A 146 -25.72 -6.07 -21.74
C GLU A 146 -25.19 -4.63 -21.77
N ARG A 147 -25.30 -3.95 -22.92
CA ARG A 147 -24.68 -2.64 -23.19
C ARG A 147 -24.82 -1.63 -22.06
N GLN A 148 -26.03 -1.46 -21.53
CA GLN A 148 -26.31 -0.48 -20.49
C GLN A 148 -25.70 -0.87 -19.13
N ALA A 149 -25.59 -2.16 -18.83
CA ALA A 149 -24.92 -2.64 -17.63
C ALA A 149 -23.41 -2.43 -17.76
N ILE A 150 -22.84 -2.85 -18.91
CA ILE A 150 -21.40 -2.72 -19.21
C ILE A 150 -20.95 -1.27 -19.11
N LEU A 151 -21.62 -0.33 -19.79
CA LEU A 151 -21.23 1.08 -19.78
C LEU A 151 -21.30 1.71 -18.39
N ARG A 152 -22.29 1.33 -17.57
CA ARG A 152 -22.44 1.87 -16.21
C ARG A 152 -21.44 1.28 -15.23
N GLN A 153 -21.16 -0.02 -15.33
CA GLN A 153 -20.32 -0.74 -14.37
C GLN A 153 -18.83 -0.74 -14.76
N SER A 154 -18.49 -0.34 -15.99
CA SER A 154 -17.10 -0.19 -16.43
C SER A 154 -16.51 1.20 -16.12
N ALA A 155 -17.31 2.16 -15.63
CA ALA A 155 -16.83 3.45 -15.15
C ALA A 155 -16.80 3.48 -13.62
N LEU A 156 -15.67 3.88 -13.05
CA LEU A 156 -15.52 3.98 -11.59
C LEU A 156 -16.18 5.22 -10.98
N GLY A 157 -16.60 6.18 -11.81
CA GLY A 157 -17.26 7.40 -11.34
C GLY A 157 -16.29 8.47 -10.80
N ALA A 158 -14.98 8.26 -10.95
CA ALA A 158 -13.95 9.17 -10.47
C ALA A 158 -12.73 9.14 -11.39
N TYR A 159 -12.03 10.27 -11.49
CA TYR A 159 -10.81 10.41 -12.28
C TYR A 159 -9.63 9.62 -11.69
N ALA A 160 -8.57 9.45 -12.49
CA ALA A 160 -7.43 8.59 -12.20
C ALA A 160 -6.79 8.80 -10.81
N GLY A 161 -6.65 10.05 -10.37
CA GLY A 161 -6.03 10.40 -9.11
C GLY A 161 -6.72 9.82 -7.87
N PRO A 162 -7.98 10.20 -7.59
CA PRO A 162 -8.77 9.61 -6.51
C PRO A 162 -8.89 8.08 -6.59
N VAL A 163 -8.99 7.52 -7.81
CA VAL A 163 -9.01 6.07 -8.01
C VAL A 163 -7.70 5.42 -7.59
N ALA A 164 -6.55 5.97 -8.00
CA ALA A 164 -5.24 5.47 -7.62
C ALA A 164 -5.02 5.54 -6.09
N ALA A 165 -5.45 6.64 -5.46
CA ALA A 165 -5.44 6.82 -4.02
C ALA A 165 -6.26 5.72 -3.31
N ALA A 166 -7.51 5.50 -3.74
CA ALA A 166 -8.39 4.49 -3.17
C ALA A 166 -7.82 3.08 -3.32
N ILE A 167 -7.26 2.74 -4.49
CA ILE A 167 -6.67 1.43 -4.76
C ILE A 167 -5.45 1.19 -3.90
N LEU A 168 -4.54 2.18 -3.81
CA LEU A 168 -3.34 2.04 -3.01
C LEU A 168 -3.69 1.72 -1.55
N ILE A 169 -4.63 2.46 -0.97
CA ILE A 169 -5.07 2.22 0.39
C ILE A 169 -5.78 0.86 0.54
N GLU A 170 -6.64 0.47 -0.41
CA GLU A 170 -7.30 -0.84 -0.41
C GLU A 170 -6.28 -1.99 -0.47
N VAL A 171 -5.24 -1.84 -1.28
CA VAL A 171 -4.14 -2.81 -1.38
C VAL A 171 -3.37 -2.92 -0.07
N LEU A 172 -3.04 -1.80 0.57
CA LEU A 172 -2.37 -1.80 1.89
C LEU A 172 -3.25 -2.49 2.94
N ALA A 173 -4.54 -2.19 2.99
CA ALA A 173 -5.50 -2.81 3.90
C ALA A 173 -5.59 -4.32 3.69
N SER A 174 -5.77 -4.73 2.42
CA SER A 174 -5.91 -6.13 2.03
C SER A 174 -4.64 -6.94 2.32
N LYS A 175 -3.46 -6.32 2.17
CA LYS A 175 -2.17 -6.94 2.51
C LYS A 175 -1.97 -7.07 4.01
N LEU A 176 -2.32 -6.04 4.80
CA LEU A 176 -2.26 -6.13 6.27
C LEU A 176 -3.20 -7.22 6.79
N ALA A 177 -4.43 -7.31 6.24
CA ALA A 177 -5.36 -8.38 6.57
C ALA A 177 -4.81 -9.77 6.20
N ALA A 178 -4.15 -9.91 5.05
CA ALA A 178 -3.49 -11.16 4.67
C ALA A 178 -2.33 -11.52 5.61
N ALA A 179 -1.53 -10.55 6.05
CA ALA A 179 -0.47 -10.75 7.03
C ALA A 179 -1.03 -11.12 8.42
N LEU A 180 -2.14 -10.49 8.84
CA LEU A 180 -2.83 -10.82 10.09
C LEU A 180 -3.23 -12.30 10.15
N HIS A 181 -3.74 -12.86 9.05
CA HIS A 181 -4.09 -14.28 8.97
C HIS A 181 -2.90 -15.24 9.06
N ARG A 182 -1.66 -14.73 9.03
CA ARG A 182 -0.45 -15.53 9.26
C ARG A 182 -0.12 -15.67 10.75
N HIS A 183 -0.74 -14.86 11.61
CA HIS A 183 -0.49 -14.88 13.05
C HIS A 183 -1.04 -16.16 13.69
N GLN A 184 -0.26 -16.77 14.60
CA GLN A 184 -0.57 -18.11 15.15
C GLN A 184 -0.99 -18.10 16.63
N ASP A 185 -0.82 -16.98 17.32
CA ASP A 185 -0.92 -16.91 18.79
C ASP A 185 -2.18 -16.15 19.28
N LEU A 186 -3.21 -16.06 18.44
CA LEU A 186 -4.49 -15.47 18.79
C LEU A 186 -5.65 -16.42 18.50
N PRO A 187 -6.74 -16.39 19.31
CA PRO A 187 -7.97 -17.09 19.01
C PRO A 187 -8.53 -16.72 17.61
N VAL A 188 -9.09 -17.71 16.90
CA VAL A 188 -9.55 -17.54 15.50
C VAL A 188 -10.67 -16.48 15.38
N ASP A 189 -11.49 -16.33 16.40
CA ASP A 189 -12.59 -15.36 16.48
C ASP A 189 -12.14 -13.91 16.72
N VAL A 190 -10.87 -13.71 17.12
CA VAL A 190 -10.25 -12.39 17.30
C VAL A 190 -9.91 -11.76 15.94
N LEU A 191 -9.44 -12.55 14.97
CA LEU A 191 -8.93 -12.04 13.68
C LEU A 191 -9.97 -11.22 12.89
N PRO A 192 -11.23 -11.65 12.71
CA PRO A 192 -12.23 -10.85 11.99
C PRO A 192 -12.52 -9.49 12.64
N ASN A 193 -12.31 -9.35 13.94
CA ASN A 193 -12.47 -8.08 14.65
C ASN A 193 -11.25 -7.17 14.47
N LEU A 194 -10.04 -7.72 14.42
CA LEU A 194 -8.83 -6.97 14.07
C LEU A 194 -8.86 -6.49 12.62
N GLU A 195 -9.37 -7.28 11.67
CA GLU A 195 -9.59 -6.82 10.29
C GLU A 195 -10.52 -5.61 10.21
N LYS A 196 -11.60 -5.60 11.01
CA LYS A 196 -12.50 -4.43 11.13
C LYS A 196 -11.75 -3.21 11.67
N GLY A 197 -10.77 -3.41 12.55
CA GLY A 197 -9.90 -2.36 13.06
C GLY A 197 -8.92 -1.83 12.01
N ILE A 198 -8.24 -2.71 11.27
CA ILE A 198 -7.41 -2.32 10.11
C ILE A 198 -8.24 -1.48 9.14
N ARG A 199 -9.45 -1.95 8.81
CA ARG A 199 -10.38 -1.23 7.92
C ARG A 199 -10.73 0.15 8.46
N ARG A 200 -10.91 0.28 9.78
CA ARG A 200 -11.21 1.56 10.42
C ARG A 200 -10.09 2.57 10.20
N LEU A 201 -8.84 2.22 10.48
CA LEU A 201 -7.72 3.15 10.31
C LEU A 201 -7.50 3.52 8.85
N VAL A 202 -7.63 2.55 7.96
CA VAL A 202 -7.59 2.77 6.50
C VAL A 202 -8.61 3.82 6.07
N LEU A 203 -9.86 3.70 6.51
CA LEU A 203 -10.90 4.70 6.21
C LEU A 203 -10.57 6.07 6.82
N ARG A 204 -9.93 6.13 7.99
CA ARG A 204 -9.47 7.39 8.59
C ARG A 204 -8.39 8.06 7.74
N ILE A 205 -7.43 7.30 7.22
CA ILE A 205 -6.40 7.81 6.30
C ILE A 205 -7.04 8.35 5.03
N ILE A 206 -8.00 7.64 4.43
CA ILE A 206 -8.71 8.13 3.23
C ILE A 206 -9.47 9.43 3.53
N LEU A 207 -10.15 9.51 4.67
CA LEU A 207 -10.89 10.72 5.04
C LEU A 207 -9.97 11.91 5.31
N ALA A 208 -8.79 11.67 5.90
CA ALA A 208 -7.83 12.72 6.23
C ALA A 208 -7.02 13.18 5.00
N PHE A 209 -6.56 12.24 4.17
CA PHE A 209 -5.57 12.51 3.12
C PHE A 209 -6.04 12.12 1.71
N GLY A 210 -6.99 11.19 1.57
CA GLY A 210 -7.37 10.60 0.28
C GLY A 210 -8.12 11.51 -0.69
N ARG A 211 -8.53 12.72 -0.27
CA ARG A 211 -9.15 13.73 -1.16
C ARG A 211 -8.13 14.56 -1.94
N ASN A 212 -6.86 14.55 -1.51
CA ASN A 212 -5.79 15.29 -2.15
C ASN A 212 -4.60 14.34 -2.38
N GLU A 213 -4.22 14.15 -3.64
CA GLU A 213 -3.13 13.25 -4.03
C GLU A 213 -1.78 13.63 -3.42
N GLU A 214 -1.47 14.92 -3.35
CA GLU A 214 -0.24 15.44 -2.75
C GLU A 214 -0.21 15.17 -1.25
N SER A 215 -1.34 15.39 -0.55
CA SER A 215 -1.45 15.10 0.88
C SER A 215 -1.31 13.61 1.18
N LEU A 216 -1.92 12.75 0.36
CA LEU A 216 -1.76 11.31 0.50
C LEU A 216 -0.32 10.86 0.20
N ALA A 217 0.30 11.40 -0.85
CA ALA A 217 1.68 11.10 -1.19
C ALA A 217 2.64 11.56 -0.07
N ALA A 218 2.46 12.76 0.48
CA ALA A 218 3.23 13.26 1.61
C ALA A 218 3.07 12.35 2.83
N PHE A 219 1.84 11.98 3.19
CA PHE A 219 1.58 11.03 4.28
C PHE A 219 2.31 9.70 4.08
N LEU A 220 2.33 9.16 2.86
CA LEU A 220 2.99 7.89 2.56
C LEU A 220 4.52 7.98 2.60
N LEU A 221 5.09 9.07 2.09
CA LEU A 221 6.54 9.29 2.02
C LEU A 221 7.14 9.77 3.34
N GLU A 222 6.32 10.32 4.22
CA GLU A 222 6.75 10.84 5.52
C GLU A 222 6.15 9.96 6.61
N GLY A 223 4.92 10.22 7.03
CA GLY A 223 4.39 9.64 8.26
C GLY A 223 4.33 8.11 8.25
N TYR A 224 3.79 7.50 7.20
CA TYR A 224 3.76 6.05 7.03
C TYR A 224 5.16 5.42 6.97
N SER A 225 6.08 6.04 6.22
CA SER A 225 7.42 5.50 6.05
C SER A 225 8.27 5.68 7.31
N ASP A 226 8.07 6.76 8.07
CA ASP A 226 8.66 6.98 9.39
C ASP A 226 8.16 5.95 10.42
N PHE A 227 6.85 5.68 10.42
CA PHE A 227 6.26 4.60 11.21
C PHE A 227 6.91 3.25 10.91
N LEU A 228 7.08 2.90 9.64
CA LEU A 228 7.70 1.63 9.29
C LEU A 228 9.20 1.58 9.57
N LYS A 229 9.93 2.69 9.44
CA LYS A 229 11.33 2.79 9.86
C LYS A 229 11.49 2.60 11.36
N THR A 230 10.57 3.17 12.14
CA THR A 230 10.56 3.00 13.60
C THR A 230 10.19 1.57 13.98
N TYR A 231 9.19 1.00 13.31
CA TYR A 231 8.75 -0.36 13.56
C TYR A 231 9.83 -1.40 13.22
N LEU A 232 10.36 -1.36 11.99
CA LEU A 232 11.33 -2.33 11.48
C LEU A 232 12.77 -2.04 11.91
N GLY A 233 13.05 -0.80 12.33
CA GLY A 233 14.38 -0.35 12.71
C GLY A 233 15.23 0.14 11.53
N PRO A 234 16.17 1.09 11.78
CA PRO A 234 16.99 1.71 10.74
C PRO A 234 18.00 0.75 10.09
N THR A 235 18.34 -0.36 10.74
CA THR A 235 19.25 -1.38 10.17
C THR A 235 18.58 -2.22 9.10
N ASN A 236 17.26 -2.42 9.21
CA ASN A 236 16.48 -3.24 8.29
C ASN A 236 15.90 -2.41 7.14
N VAL A 237 15.80 -1.10 7.32
CA VAL A 237 15.19 -0.17 6.39
C VAL A 237 16.22 0.88 5.99
N GLY A 238 16.75 0.77 4.76
CA GLY A 238 17.69 1.75 4.21
C GLY A 238 17.12 3.16 4.07
N ALA A 239 17.88 4.07 3.45
CA ALA A 239 17.53 5.50 3.33
C ALA A 239 16.39 5.82 2.34
N ALA A 240 15.54 4.85 1.97
CA ALA A 240 14.43 5.07 1.06
C ALA A 240 13.43 6.07 1.66
N ARG A 241 12.82 6.93 0.83
CA ARG A 241 11.73 7.81 1.27
C ARG A 241 10.45 7.01 1.47
N TYR A 242 10.16 6.08 0.57
CA TYR A 242 9.06 5.14 0.70
C TYR A 242 9.53 3.80 1.25
N VAL A 243 8.85 3.30 2.28
CA VAL A 243 9.14 2.00 2.89
C VAL A 243 7.89 1.13 2.82
N PRO A 244 7.84 0.08 2.00
CA PRO A 244 6.72 -0.86 2.03
C PRO A 244 6.86 -1.80 3.23
N PHE A 245 5.77 -2.05 3.98
CA PHE A 245 5.80 -3.08 5.02
C PHE A 245 5.95 -4.50 4.45
N ALA A 246 5.53 -4.73 3.20
CA ALA A 246 5.68 -6.00 2.51
C ALA A 246 5.66 -5.84 0.98
N ARG A 247 6.48 -6.65 0.30
CA ARG A 247 6.52 -6.76 -1.17
C ARG A 247 5.57 -7.87 -1.66
N GLY A 248 5.38 -7.96 -2.98
CA GLY A 248 4.52 -8.99 -3.60
C GLY A 248 3.02 -8.68 -3.58
N THR A 249 2.21 -9.63 -4.02
CA THR A 249 0.75 -9.60 -4.05
C THR A 249 0.14 -10.11 -2.74
N LYS A 250 -1.16 -9.87 -2.51
CA LYS A 250 -1.90 -10.46 -1.37
C LYS A 250 -1.70 -11.98 -1.27
N SER A 251 -1.66 -12.68 -2.41
CA SER A 251 -1.47 -14.12 -2.46
C SER A 251 -0.06 -14.52 -2.06
N ASP A 252 0.95 -13.74 -2.44
CA ASP A 252 2.35 -14.03 -2.06
C ASP A 252 2.50 -13.96 -0.54
N LEU A 253 1.93 -12.92 0.08
CA LEU A 253 1.95 -12.73 1.54
C LEU A 253 1.34 -13.91 2.31
N SER A 254 0.34 -14.61 1.77
CA SER A 254 -0.27 -15.76 2.48
C SER A 254 0.67 -16.95 2.64
N THR A 255 1.75 -17.00 1.87
CA THR A 255 2.72 -18.12 1.85
C THR A 255 4.15 -17.70 2.19
N ASP A 256 4.45 -16.40 2.14
CA ASP A 256 5.78 -15.87 2.39
C ASP A 256 6.15 -15.97 3.89
N ILE A 257 7.21 -16.75 4.16
CA ILE A 257 7.77 -16.92 5.51
C ILE A 257 8.46 -15.63 5.99
N GLY A 258 8.95 -14.81 5.06
CA GLY A 258 9.57 -13.51 5.36
C GLY A 258 8.65 -12.55 6.10
N ILE A 259 7.33 -12.67 5.89
CA ILE A 259 6.31 -11.89 6.62
C ILE A 259 6.39 -12.13 8.13
N LEU A 260 6.58 -13.39 8.55
CA LEU A 260 6.70 -13.76 9.97
C LEU A 260 8.04 -13.33 10.54
N ALA A 261 9.12 -13.52 9.76
CA ALA A 261 10.47 -13.13 10.18
C ALA A 261 10.64 -11.62 10.37
N MET A 262 9.93 -10.80 9.57
CA MET A 262 9.90 -9.35 9.70
C MET A 262 8.85 -8.85 10.70
N GLY A 263 8.07 -9.73 11.33
CA GLY A 263 7.02 -9.39 12.29
C GLY A 263 5.81 -8.67 11.69
N ILE A 264 5.58 -8.75 10.38
CA ILE A 264 4.51 -8.00 9.70
C ILE A 264 3.11 -8.50 10.09
N ASP A 265 2.98 -9.77 10.47
CA ASP A 265 1.77 -10.32 11.08
C ASP A 265 1.42 -9.57 12.39
N ARG A 266 2.43 -9.32 13.24
CA ARG A 266 2.28 -8.58 14.50
C ARG A 266 2.02 -7.10 14.27
N LEU A 267 2.65 -6.50 13.26
CA LEU A 267 2.32 -5.15 12.82
C LEU A 267 0.82 -5.04 12.49
N ALA A 268 0.28 -6.02 11.75
CA ALA A 268 -1.13 -6.05 11.41
C ALA A 268 -2.03 -6.20 12.64
N VAL A 269 -1.61 -6.97 13.65
CA VAL A 269 -2.29 -7.04 14.95
C VAL A 269 -2.32 -5.67 15.65
N ALA A 270 -1.18 -4.98 15.76
CA ALA A 270 -1.11 -3.67 16.40
C ALA A 270 -2.02 -2.64 15.71
N VAL A 271 -1.95 -2.55 14.38
CA VAL A 271 -2.82 -1.68 13.57
C VAL A 271 -4.30 -2.07 13.75
N GLY A 272 -4.60 -3.37 13.76
CA GLY A 272 -5.94 -3.89 14.02
C GLY A 272 -6.49 -3.49 15.37
N MET A 273 -5.72 -3.63 16.45
CA MET A 273 -6.15 -3.27 17.80
C MET A 273 -6.43 -1.76 17.91
N ILE A 274 -5.47 -0.92 17.48
CA ILE A 274 -5.59 0.54 17.51
C ILE A 274 -6.87 0.98 16.79
N GLY A 275 -7.11 0.44 15.60
CA GLY A 275 -8.31 0.75 14.84
C GLY A 275 -9.59 0.20 15.46
N LEU A 276 -9.54 -0.98 16.07
CA LEU A 276 -10.70 -1.57 16.71
C LEU A 276 -11.14 -0.78 17.93
N GLY A 277 -10.21 -0.33 18.78
CA GLY A 277 -10.55 0.49 19.94
C GLY A 277 -11.08 1.88 19.56
N GLU A 278 -10.62 2.46 18.45
CA GLU A 278 -11.24 3.66 17.90
C GLU A 278 -12.68 3.37 17.42
N LYS A 279 -12.88 2.23 16.75
CA LYS A 279 -14.18 1.81 16.23
C LYS A 279 -15.19 1.52 17.35
N THR A 280 -14.77 0.90 18.44
CA THR A 280 -15.61 0.59 19.60
C THR A 280 -15.72 1.74 20.59
N GLY A 281 -14.97 2.82 20.37
CA GLY A 281 -15.06 4.05 21.16
C GLY A 281 -14.36 3.98 22.51
N ARG A 282 -13.38 3.08 22.67
CA ARG A 282 -12.49 3.06 23.84
C ARG A 282 -11.58 4.29 23.84
N TRP A 283 -10.98 4.56 22.69
CA TRP A 283 -10.10 5.71 22.49
C TRP A 283 -10.38 6.44 21.17
N ARG A 284 -9.71 7.57 20.97
CA ARG A 284 -9.68 8.33 19.72
C ARG A 284 -8.27 8.31 19.16
N VAL A 285 -8.16 8.18 17.84
CA VAL A 285 -6.88 8.24 17.12
C VAL A 285 -6.83 9.54 16.33
N SER A 286 -5.73 10.28 16.50
CA SER A 286 -5.44 11.47 15.70
C SER A 286 -4.34 11.18 14.69
N LEU A 287 -4.61 11.51 13.43
CA LEU A 287 -3.66 11.40 12.31
C LEU A 287 -3.36 12.84 11.86
N HIS A 288 -2.32 13.47 12.40
CA HIS A 288 -1.86 14.78 11.92
C HIS A 288 -0.68 14.59 10.98
N SER A 289 -0.59 15.39 9.91
CA SER A 289 0.60 15.37 9.04
C SER A 289 1.81 16.06 9.67
N GLU A 290 1.59 16.91 10.68
CA GLU A 290 2.64 17.67 11.37
C GLU A 290 3.34 16.88 12.48
N ASP A 291 2.73 15.78 12.94
CA ASP A 291 3.35 14.86 13.89
C ASP A 291 4.28 13.91 13.13
N LYS A 292 5.57 13.77 13.51
CA LYS A 292 6.47 12.75 12.91
C LYS A 292 5.74 11.40 12.97
N GLY A 293 5.47 10.79 11.81
CA GLY A 293 4.35 9.85 11.70
C GLY A 293 4.58 8.44 12.27
N SER A 294 5.70 8.19 12.93
CA SER A 294 5.87 7.07 13.87
C SER A 294 4.96 7.13 15.10
N ARG A 295 4.27 8.26 15.31
CA ARG A 295 3.44 8.50 16.48
C ARG A 295 1.97 8.32 16.17
N ILE A 296 1.32 7.57 17.04
CA ILE A 296 -0.12 7.45 17.05
C ILE A 296 -0.60 8.12 18.33
N PHE A 297 -1.19 9.30 18.22
CA PHE A 297 -1.81 9.94 19.39
C PHE A 297 -3.12 9.22 19.70
N VAL A 298 -3.19 8.64 20.90
CA VAL A 298 -4.34 7.91 21.39
C VAL A 298 -4.83 8.56 22.67
N SER A 299 -6.07 9.02 22.69
CA SER A 299 -6.68 9.61 23.89
C SER A 299 -7.92 8.82 24.30
N PRO A 300 -8.15 8.61 25.61
CA PRO A 300 -9.45 8.13 26.09
C PRO A 300 -10.58 8.99 25.51
N LYS A 301 -11.74 8.38 25.21
CA LYS A 301 -12.85 9.06 24.52
C LYS A 301 -13.26 10.40 25.16
N HIS A 302 -13.19 10.49 26.49
CA HIS A 302 -13.61 11.66 27.27
C HIS A 302 -12.46 12.49 27.83
N ALA A 303 -11.21 12.15 27.51
CA ALA A 303 -10.05 12.89 27.98
C ALA A 303 -9.61 13.95 26.96
N ALA A 304 -9.19 15.11 27.49
CA ALA A 304 -8.56 16.18 26.70
C ALA A 304 -7.11 15.83 26.33
N ASN A 305 -6.45 15.01 27.14
CA ASN A 305 -5.08 14.55 26.94
C ASN A 305 -5.07 13.05 26.64
N GLY A 306 -4.03 12.60 25.95
CA GLY A 306 -3.81 11.21 25.57
C GLY A 306 -2.33 10.89 25.55
N ALA A 307 -2.02 9.63 25.27
CA ALA A 307 -0.66 9.14 25.15
C ALA A 307 -0.21 9.12 23.69
N THR A 308 1.07 9.37 23.47
CA THR A 308 1.74 9.13 22.20
C THR A 308 2.21 7.67 22.18
N LEU A 309 1.57 6.85 21.35
CA LEU A 309 1.94 5.45 21.14
C LEU A 309 3.03 5.34 20.06
N ILE A 310 4.10 4.64 20.38
CA ILE A 310 5.15 4.20 19.46
C ILE A 310 5.11 2.67 19.41
N VAL A 311 5.01 2.11 18.21
CA VAL A 311 5.01 0.65 18.01
C VAL A 311 6.33 0.23 17.40
N VAL A 312 7.01 -0.74 18.02
CA VAL A 312 8.30 -1.28 17.57
C VAL A 312 8.22 -2.78 17.40
N ARG A 313 9.02 -3.33 16.48
CA ARG A 313 9.07 -4.78 16.24
C ARG A 313 9.66 -5.50 17.45
N GLY A 314 10.90 -5.22 17.84
CA GLY A 314 11.56 -5.92 18.93
C GLY A 314 12.43 -5.03 19.82
N ALA A 315 13.24 -5.65 20.66
CA ALA A 315 14.04 -4.96 21.69
C ALA A 315 15.09 -4.01 21.08
N SER A 316 15.70 -4.37 19.95
CA SER A 316 16.68 -3.50 19.27
C SER A 316 16.03 -2.21 18.78
N GLU A 317 14.84 -2.30 18.18
CA GLU A 317 14.07 -1.14 17.73
C GLU A 317 13.53 -0.33 18.92
N ALA A 318 13.15 -1.00 20.02
CA ALA A 318 12.77 -0.34 21.27
C ALA A 318 13.90 0.53 21.84
N ILE A 319 15.12 0.00 21.91
CA ILE A 319 16.30 0.75 22.38
C ILE A 319 16.55 1.96 21.48
N ALA A 320 16.48 1.79 20.16
CA ALA A 320 16.67 2.89 19.21
C ALA A 320 15.59 3.98 19.37
N ALA A 321 14.32 3.59 19.53
CA ALA A 321 13.22 4.53 19.76
C ALA A 321 13.40 5.29 21.09
N MET A 322 13.79 4.60 22.16
CA MET A 322 14.03 5.21 23.48
C MET A 322 15.25 6.14 23.52
N ALA A 323 16.25 5.90 22.68
CA ALA A 323 17.42 6.76 22.54
C ALA A 323 17.16 8.02 21.69
N SER A 324 16.00 8.11 21.02
CA SER A 324 15.68 9.26 20.19
C SER A 324 15.35 10.51 21.00
N ASP A 325 15.66 11.69 20.45
CA ASP A 325 15.27 12.98 21.05
C ASP A 325 13.77 13.06 21.31
N ASP A 326 12.98 12.34 20.52
CA ASP A 326 11.55 12.30 20.66
C ASP A 326 11.08 11.59 21.92
N TRP A 327 11.66 10.43 22.24
CA TRP A 327 11.32 9.76 23.49
C TRP A 327 11.77 10.58 24.71
N ILE A 328 12.96 11.17 24.62
CA ILE A 328 13.60 11.92 25.71
C ILE A 328 12.89 13.25 25.97
N SER A 329 12.50 13.98 24.92
CA SER A 329 12.04 15.37 25.01
C SER A 329 10.70 15.65 24.33
N GLY A 330 10.06 14.64 23.74
CA GLY A 330 8.75 14.75 23.10
C GLY A 330 7.60 14.83 24.09
N SER A 331 6.47 14.23 23.74
CA SER A 331 5.20 14.34 24.50
C SER A 331 5.36 14.03 25.99
N ASP A 332 4.55 14.67 26.84
CA ASP A 332 4.56 14.41 28.28
C ASP A 332 4.11 12.98 28.62
N ASP A 333 3.29 12.35 27.78
CA ASP A 333 2.82 10.98 27.97
C ASP A 333 3.11 10.11 26.75
N MET A 334 3.97 9.10 26.91
CA MET A 334 4.38 8.21 25.82
C MET A 334 4.32 6.75 26.24
N VAL A 335 3.90 5.91 25.30
CA VAL A 335 3.80 4.44 25.43
C VAL A 335 4.61 3.82 24.30
N LEU A 336 5.51 2.91 24.64
CA LEU A 336 6.23 2.08 23.69
C LEU A 336 5.67 0.67 23.73
N LEU A 337 5.09 0.23 22.62
CA LEU A 337 4.55 -1.11 22.43
C LEU A 337 5.56 -1.95 21.63
N GLN A 338 6.13 -2.97 22.27
CA GLN A 338 7.05 -3.91 21.66
C GLN A 338 6.33 -5.18 21.24
N MET A 339 6.39 -5.53 19.94
CA MET A 339 5.61 -6.64 19.39
C MET A 339 6.27 -8.02 19.52
N GLU A 340 7.59 -8.12 19.47
CA GLU A 340 8.35 -9.35 19.65
C GLU A 340 8.73 -9.55 21.12
N VAL A 341 8.70 -10.81 21.54
CA VAL A 341 9.09 -11.23 22.88
C VAL A 341 10.59 -11.01 23.08
N GLY A 342 10.95 -10.03 23.90
CA GLY A 342 12.28 -10.01 24.50
C GLY A 342 12.29 -10.99 25.68
N PHE A 343 13.32 -11.84 25.78
CA PHE A 343 13.63 -12.49 27.05
C PHE A 343 13.95 -11.38 28.08
N GLY A 344 13.00 -11.13 28.99
CA GLY A 344 13.16 -10.28 30.15
C GLY A 344 13.26 -8.78 29.84
N ALA A 345 12.13 -8.08 29.94
CA ALA A 345 12.18 -6.66 30.23
C ALA A 345 12.89 -6.48 31.58
N SER A 346 14.10 -5.93 31.57
CA SER A 346 14.70 -5.35 32.77
C SER A 346 13.87 -4.13 33.13
N VAL A 347 13.01 -4.23 34.14
CA VAL A 347 12.42 -3.08 34.82
C VAL A 347 13.57 -2.21 35.36
N ARG A 348 14.00 -1.24 34.56
CA ARG A 348 14.83 -0.13 35.01
C ARG A 348 14.12 1.15 34.62
N SER A 349 13.04 1.43 35.33
CA SER A 349 12.57 2.80 35.48
C SER A 349 13.72 3.59 36.13
N PRO A 350 14.31 4.61 35.46
CA PRO A 350 15.17 5.53 36.16
C PRO A 350 14.27 6.30 37.12
N GLY A 351 14.33 5.99 38.41
CA GLY A 351 13.76 6.81 39.47
C GLY A 351 14.44 8.18 39.47
N GLY A 352 13.97 9.09 38.62
CA GLY A 352 14.45 10.46 38.52
C GLY A 352 14.00 11.27 39.73
N ARG A 353 14.96 11.58 40.60
CA ARG A 353 14.81 12.44 41.79
C ARG A 353 14.11 13.77 41.47
N ILE A 354 13.30 14.15 42.45
CA ILE A 354 12.55 15.40 42.62
C ILE A 354 13.43 16.64 42.33
N GLY A 355 13.14 17.30 41.21
CA GLY A 355 13.43 18.72 40.99
C GLY A 355 12.10 19.47 40.89
N ARG A 356 11.81 20.33 41.87
CA ARG A 356 10.60 21.18 41.89
C ARG A 356 10.58 22.06 40.64
N GLY A 357 9.64 21.80 39.72
CA GLY A 357 9.30 22.70 38.61
C GLY A 357 9.25 22.09 37.21
N ARG A 358 9.68 20.84 37.01
CA ARG A 358 9.55 20.17 35.69
C ARG A 358 8.22 19.41 35.58
N ARG A 359 7.54 19.59 34.44
CA ARG A 359 6.36 18.81 34.03
C ARG A 359 6.70 17.31 34.14
N VAL A 360 5.87 16.53 34.81
CA VAL A 360 6.12 15.09 35.02
C VAL A 360 5.90 14.39 33.68
N GLN A 361 6.99 13.89 33.08
CA GLN A 361 6.92 13.05 31.90
C GLN A 361 6.62 11.61 32.34
N THR A 362 5.58 11.02 31.74
CA THR A 362 5.23 9.61 31.91
C THR A 362 5.70 8.82 30.69
N ARG A 363 6.42 7.72 30.95
CA ARG A 363 6.94 6.81 29.94
C ARG A 363 6.56 5.39 30.35
N ARG A 364 5.85 4.69 29.47
CA ARG A 364 5.39 3.31 29.68
C ARG A 364 5.95 2.42 28.57
N GLU A 365 6.35 1.22 28.95
CA GLU A 365 6.77 0.16 28.04
C GLU A 365 5.79 -0.99 28.22
N VAL A 366 5.28 -1.53 27.12
CA VAL A 366 4.32 -2.63 27.12
C VAL A 366 4.81 -3.67 26.12
N ALA A 367 5.00 -4.91 26.59
CA ALA A 367 5.32 -6.02 25.71
C ALA A 367 4.03 -6.67 25.20
N TRP A 368 4.01 -7.06 23.93
CA TRP A 368 2.87 -7.76 23.34
C TRP A 368 2.49 -9.03 24.10
N SER A 369 3.48 -9.79 24.59
CA SER A 369 3.23 -10.98 25.42
C SER A 369 2.41 -10.69 26.67
N GLU A 370 2.63 -9.54 27.32
CA GLU A 370 1.84 -9.14 28.50
C GLU A 370 0.36 -8.89 28.16
N ILE A 371 0.09 -8.53 26.90
CA ILE A 371 -1.26 -8.31 26.39
C ILE A 371 -1.87 -9.62 25.88
N SER A 372 -1.13 -10.42 25.12
CA SER A 372 -1.67 -11.56 24.36
C SER A 372 -1.68 -12.89 25.10
N ASP A 373 -0.85 -13.05 26.14
CA ASP A 373 -0.68 -14.34 26.80
C ASP A 373 -1.98 -14.86 27.42
N SER A 374 -2.41 -16.04 26.98
CA SER A 374 -3.61 -16.73 27.47
C SER A 374 -4.90 -15.90 27.39
N VAL A 375 -5.02 -15.03 26.39
CA VAL A 375 -6.24 -14.25 26.17
C VAL A 375 -7.37 -15.14 25.65
N PRO A 376 -8.55 -15.18 26.32
CA PRO A 376 -9.66 -16.05 25.94
C PRO A 376 -10.48 -15.49 24.78
N ASP A 377 -10.57 -14.16 24.65
CA ASP A 377 -11.42 -13.48 23.68
C ASP A 377 -10.94 -12.07 23.33
N MET A 378 -11.64 -11.41 22.41
CA MET A 378 -11.32 -10.05 21.96
C MET A 378 -11.50 -8.99 23.06
N GLU A 379 -12.46 -9.16 23.97
CA GLU A 379 -12.74 -8.14 24.99
C GLU A 379 -11.59 -8.07 26.01
N ASP A 380 -11.11 -9.22 26.47
CA ASP A 380 -9.94 -9.30 27.35
C ASP A 380 -8.68 -8.74 26.67
N LEU A 381 -8.47 -9.02 25.38
CA LEU A 381 -7.36 -8.45 24.61
C LEU A 381 -7.37 -6.91 24.65
N MET A 382 -8.55 -6.34 24.41
CA MET A 382 -8.72 -4.88 24.36
C MET A 382 -8.57 -4.24 25.73
N VAL A 383 -9.08 -4.86 26.79
CA VAL A 383 -8.93 -4.38 28.18
C VAL A 383 -7.47 -4.41 28.63
N ARG A 384 -6.74 -5.48 28.30
CA ARG A 384 -5.30 -5.59 28.62
C ARG A 384 -4.48 -4.55 27.86
N PHE A 385 -4.79 -4.33 26.58
CA PHE A 385 -4.14 -3.27 25.81
C PHE A 385 -4.41 -1.88 26.40
N GLU A 386 -5.67 -1.57 26.70
CA GLU A 386 -6.09 -0.30 27.31
C GLU A 386 -5.39 -0.07 28.66
N THR A 387 -5.36 -1.09 29.52
CA THR A 387 -4.70 -1.04 30.83
C THR A 387 -3.19 -0.87 30.71
N GLY A 388 -2.54 -1.66 29.85
CA GLY A 388 -1.08 -1.59 29.64
C GLY A 388 -0.65 -0.25 29.06
N ALA A 389 -1.41 0.27 28.10
CA ALA A 389 -1.15 1.58 27.49
C ALA A 389 -1.56 2.75 28.40
N GLY A 390 -2.38 2.52 29.42
CA GLY A 390 -2.93 3.56 30.30
C GLY A 390 -3.88 4.49 29.56
N LEU A 391 -4.78 3.92 28.74
CA LEU A 391 -5.73 4.62 27.87
C LEU A 391 -7.15 4.68 28.42
#